data_AF-A0A845QD40-F1
#
_entry.id   AF-A0A845QD40-F1
#
_cell.length_a   1.000
_cell.length_b   1.000
_cell.length_c   1.000
_cell.angle_alpha   90.00
_cell.angle_beta   90.00
_cell.angle_gamma   90.00
#
_symmetry.space_group_name_H-M   'P 1'
#
loop_
_entity.id
_entity.type
_entity.pdbx_description
1 polymer ?
#
loop_
_entity_poly.entity_id
_entity_poly.type
_entity_poly.pdbx_seq_one_letter_code
_entity_poly.pdbx_strand_id
1 'polypeptide(L)'
;MSTEQRLAISEEGRRVAWFDLWVTTPFALPFFAEIYVSLVYYVHFQLGFGGTVPGFAPIHWMFINIMGVLAVLWALIRLRLPIREFALADAYARLVVAALIVYWIWLGATPVLAAFVVTEIVGALYVVWPRRPNSAA
;
A
#
# COMPACT_ATOMS: atom_id res chain seq x y z
N MET A 1 -21.65 -13.85 -10.38
CA MET A 1 -21.21 -13.55 -9.01
C MET A 1 -22.43 -13.06 -8.23
N SER A 2 -22.70 -13.60 -7.04
CA SER A 2 -23.90 -13.25 -6.27
C SER A 2 -23.81 -11.84 -5.69
N THR A 3 -24.95 -11.23 -5.34
CA THR A 3 -25.00 -9.91 -4.69
C THR A 3 -24.22 -9.89 -3.37
N GLU A 4 -24.31 -10.96 -2.59
CA GLU A 4 -23.54 -11.12 -1.34
C GLU A 4 -22.03 -11.08 -1.58
N GLN A 5 -21.55 -11.77 -2.62
CA GLN A 5 -20.14 -11.73 -3.01
C GLN A 5 -19.71 -10.31 -3.42
N ARG A 6 -20.59 -9.52 -4.05
CA ARG A 6 -20.29 -8.12 -4.39
C ARG A 6 -20.14 -7.27 -3.14
N LEU A 7 -21.06 -7.42 -2.19
CA LEU A 7 -21.05 -6.69 -0.92
C LEU A 7 -19.83 -7.05 -0.07
N ALA A 8 -19.49 -8.33 0.01
CA ALA A 8 -18.29 -8.78 0.71
C ALA A 8 -17.02 -8.11 0.15
N ILE A 9 -16.82 -8.15 -1.18
CA ILE A 9 -15.64 -7.51 -1.80
C ILE A 9 -15.60 -6.00 -1.50
N SER A 10 -16.73 -5.29 -1.54
CA SER A 10 -16.75 -3.87 -1.19
C SER A 10 -16.40 -3.59 0.26
N GLU A 11 -16.86 -4.40 1.20
CA GLU A 11 -16.54 -4.21 2.62
C GLU A 11 -15.06 -4.46 2.91
N GLU A 12 -14.48 -5.47 2.26
CA GLU A 12 -13.06 -5.79 2.44
C GLU A 12 -12.17 -4.73 1.79
N GLY A 13 -12.57 -4.23 0.62
CA GLY A 13 -11.94 -3.04 0.03
C GLY A 13 -11.99 -1.83 0.96
N ARG A 14 -13.08 -1.64 1.72
CA ARG A 14 -13.19 -0.56 2.71
C ARG A 14 -12.25 -0.76 3.90
N ARG A 15 -12.08 -1.99 4.41
CA ARG A 15 -11.14 -2.29 5.50
C ARG A 15 -9.70 -2.02 5.07
N VAL A 16 -9.35 -2.45 3.86
CA VAL A 16 -8.04 -2.19 3.27
C VAL A 16 -7.82 -0.69 3.07
N ALA A 17 -8.83 0.06 2.61
CA ALA A 17 -8.73 1.51 2.46
C ALA A 17 -8.45 2.26 3.77
N TRP A 18 -8.97 1.78 4.91
CA TRP A 18 -8.61 2.34 6.23
C TRP A 18 -7.14 2.14 6.56
N PHE A 19 -6.62 0.94 6.32
CA PHE A 19 -5.20 0.64 6.52
C PHE A 19 -4.34 1.53 5.61
N ASP A 20 -4.71 1.66 4.34
CA ASP A 20 -4.01 2.51 3.38
C ASP A 20 -3.98 3.96 3.81
N LEU A 21 -5.11 4.49 4.30
CA LEU A 21 -5.18 5.86 4.79
C LEU A 21 -4.16 6.09 5.90
N TRP A 22 -4.09 5.19 6.88
CA TRP A 22 -3.14 5.30 7.98
C TRP A 22 -1.68 5.22 7.53
N VAL A 23 -1.35 4.26 6.67
CA VAL A 23 0.01 4.05 6.20
C VAL A 23 0.48 5.17 5.26
N THR A 24 -0.44 5.75 4.48
CA THR A 24 -0.08 6.71 3.43
C THR A 24 -0.11 8.17 3.88
N THR A 25 -0.87 8.49 4.93
CA THR A 25 -0.96 9.86 5.48
C THR A 25 0.40 10.48 5.83
N PRO A 26 1.35 9.76 6.47
CA PRO A 26 2.68 10.31 6.74
C PRO A 26 3.41 10.79 5.48
N PHE A 27 3.25 10.10 4.34
CA PHE A 27 3.89 10.50 3.10
C PHE A 27 3.29 11.77 2.51
N ALA A 28 2.03 12.13 2.83
CA ALA A 28 1.40 13.35 2.33
C ALA A 28 1.88 14.64 3.04
N LEU A 29 2.67 14.49 4.12
CA LEU A 29 3.12 15.59 4.97
C LEU A 29 4.66 15.64 4.99
N PRO A 30 5.31 16.73 4.53
CA PRO A 30 6.76 16.75 4.31
C PRO A 30 7.60 16.29 5.51
N PHE A 31 7.31 16.83 6.70
CA PHE A 31 8.01 16.47 7.94
C PHE A 31 7.85 14.99 8.31
N PHE A 32 6.66 14.42 8.13
CA PHE A 32 6.40 13.02 8.48
C PHE A 32 6.96 12.06 7.43
N ALA A 33 7.00 12.45 6.16
CA ALA A 33 7.60 11.67 5.09
C ALA A 33 9.10 11.44 5.36
N GLU A 34 9.81 12.47 5.82
CA GLU A 34 11.22 12.38 6.19
C GLU A 34 11.45 11.40 7.35
N ILE A 35 10.63 11.48 8.40
CA ILE A 35 10.68 10.55 9.54
C ILE A 35 10.44 9.11 9.08
N TYR A 36 9.44 8.90 8.23
CA TYR A 36 9.06 7.56 7.79
C TYR A 36 10.15 6.91 6.93
N VAL A 37 10.73 7.66 5.99
CA VAL A 37 11.88 7.20 5.19
C VAL A 37 13.09 6.93 6.08
N SER A 38 13.35 7.81 7.05
CA SER A 38 14.45 7.61 8.03
C SER A 38 14.26 6.33 8.85
N LEU A 39 13.03 5.97 9.20
CA LEU A 39 12.72 4.71 9.89
C LEU A 39 13.01 3.49 9.02
N VAL A 40 12.65 3.53 7.74
CA VAL A 40 12.99 2.45 6.78
C VAL A 40 14.50 2.26 6.70
N TYR A 41 15.25 3.36 6.64
CA TYR A 41 16.70 3.35 6.60
C TYR A 41 17.32 2.87 7.91
N TYR A 42 16.74 3.25 9.05
CA TYR A 42 17.14 2.72 10.34
C TYR A 42 16.98 1.19 10.38
N VAL A 43 15.83 0.67 9.95
CA VAL A 43 15.59 -0.79 9.89
C VAL A 43 16.57 -1.48 8.94
N HIS A 44 16.92 -0.85 7.81
CA HIS A 44 17.93 -1.38 6.89
C HIS A 44 19.25 -1.67 7.62
N PHE A 45 19.76 -0.70 8.36
CA PHE A 45 21.02 -0.84 9.08
C PHE A 45 20.91 -1.80 10.26
N GLN A 46 19.78 -1.80 10.98
CA GLN A 46 19.55 -2.74 12.09
C GLN A 46 19.51 -4.21 11.65
N LEU A 47 19.02 -4.47 10.44
CA LEU A 47 19.01 -5.81 9.85
C LEU A 47 20.37 -6.20 9.22
N GLY A 48 21.38 -5.33 9.29
CA GLY A 48 22.71 -5.60 8.76
C GLY A 48 22.78 -5.64 7.24
N PHE A 49 21.80 -5.06 6.54
CA PHE A 49 21.90 -4.92 5.09
C PHE A 49 23.06 -3.98 4.75
N GLY A 50 23.86 -4.38 3.77
CA GLY A 50 25.00 -3.61 3.28
C GLY A 50 24.61 -2.59 2.21
N GLY A 51 25.55 -1.70 1.90
CA GLY A 51 25.37 -0.65 0.89
C GLY A 51 25.16 0.73 1.52
N THR A 52 25.14 1.75 0.66
CA THR A 52 24.82 3.12 1.08
C THR A 52 23.38 3.41 0.75
N VAL A 53 22.70 4.03 1.69
CA VAL A 53 21.32 4.44 1.52
C VAL A 53 21.31 5.92 1.16
N PRO A 54 21.04 6.31 -0.09
CA PRO A 54 21.25 7.67 -0.56
C PRO A 54 20.23 8.63 0.06
N GLY A 55 20.69 9.86 0.30
CA GLY A 55 19.81 10.97 0.67
C GLY A 55 18.89 11.35 -0.49
N PHE A 56 17.70 11.83 -0.16
CA PHE A 56 16.73 12.30 -1.13
C PHE A 56 16.96 13.80 -1.43
N ALA A 57 17.00 14.17 -2.70
CA ALA A 57 16.98 15.57 -3.14
C ALA A 57 15.57 16.17 -2.98
N PRO A 58 15.41 17.51 -2.94
CA PRO A 58 14.10 18.16 -2.79
C PRO A 58 13.05 17.68 -3.81
N ILE A 59 13.46 17.42 -5.05
CA ILE A 59 12.56 16.91 -6.09
C ILE A 59 12.02 15.50 -5.77
N HIS A 60 12.82 14.65 -5.13
CA HIS A 60 12.37 13.31 -4.72
C HIS A 60 11.36 13.41 -3.58
N TRP A 61 11.61 14.29 -2.60
CA TRP A 61 10.65 14.57 -1.53
C TRP A 61 9.34 15.13 -2.08
N MET A 62 9.39 16.03 -3.07
CA MET A 62 8.20 16.53 -3.75
C MET A 62 7.37 15.38 -4.32
N PHE A 63 8.00 14.41 -5.02
CA PHE A 63 7.29 13.25 -5.55
C PHE A 63 6.73 12.35 -4.45
N ILE A 64 7.46 12.10 -3.36
CA ILE A 64 6.92 11.34 -2.21
C ILE A 64 5.64 12.01 -1.68
N ASN A 65 5.67 13.33 -1.49
CA ASN A 65 4.54 14.08 -0.97
C ASN A 65 3.33 14.06 -1.90
N ILE A 66 3.54 14.29 -3.20
CA ILE A 66 2.47 14.22 -4.20
C ILE A 66 1.86 12.81 -4.23
N MET A 67 2.69 11.77 -4.24
CA MET A 67 2.21 10.38 -4.23
C MET A 67 1.44 10.05 -2.95
N GLY A 68 1.89 10.54 -1.79
CA GLY A 68 1.18 10.43 -0.52
C GLY A 68 -0.20 11.08 -0.58
N VAL A 69 -0.30 12.31 -1.10
CA VAL A 69 -1.60 13.00 -1.28
C VAL A 69 -2.54 12.21 -2.18
N LEU A 70 -2.05 11.69 -3.30
CA LEU A 70 -2.86 10.89 -4.22
C LEU A 70 -3.34 9.59 -3.56
N ALA A 71 -2.48 8.92 -2.79
CA ALA A 71 -2.82 7.69 -2.08
C ALA A 71 -3.88 7.95 -0.98
N VAL A 72 -3.72 9.03 -0.21
CA VAL A 72 -4.71 9.47 0.79
C VAL A 72 -6.05 9.79 0.12
N LEU A 73 -6.04 10.56 -0.97
CA LEU A 73 -7.26 10.89 -1.73
C LEU A 73 -7.97 9.62 -2.21
N TRP A 74 -7.21 8.67 -2.76
CA TRP A 74 -7.76 7.40 -3.24
C TRP A 74 -8.35 6.55 -2.11
N ALA A 75 -7.68 6.48 -0.96
CA ALA A 75 -8.21 5.81 0.22
C ALA A 75 -9.53 6.44 0.69
N LEU A 76 -9.59 7.78 0.76
CA LEU A 76 -10.82 8.50 1.12
C LEU A 76 -11.97 8.25 0.13
N ILE A 77 -11.69 8.18 -1.17
CA ILE A 77 -12.70 7.84 -2.19
C ILE A 77 -13.26 6.44 -1.93
N ARG A 78 -12.42 5.43 -1.70
CA ARG A 78 -12.87 4.06 -1.41
C ARG A 78 -13.64 3.95 -0.11
N LEU A 79 -13.28 4.75 0.91
CA LEU A 79 -14.02 4.80 2.17
C LEU A 79 -15.42 5.43 2.02
N ARG A 80 -15.53 6.49 1.21
CA ARG A 80 -16.82 7.16 0.95
C ARG A 80 -17.70 6.40 -0.04
N LEU A 81 -17.09 5.75 -1.02
CA LEU A 81 -17.74 5.02 -2.10
C LEU A 81 -17.20 3.58 -2.16
N PRO A 82 -17.60 2.70 -1.21
CA PRO A 82 -17.15 1.32 -1.19
C PRO A 82 -17.90 0.51 -2.25
N ILE A 83 -17.52 0.69 -3.51
CA ILE A 83 -18.02 -0.12 -4.63
C ILE A 83 -17.00 -1.19 -4.99
N ARG A 84 -17.49 -2.36 -5.42
CA ARG A 84 -16.67 -3.52 -5.75
C ARG A 84 -15.60 -3.20 -6.78
N GLU A 85 -15.96 -2.42 -7.79
CA GLU A 85 -15.09 -2.13 -8.93
C GLU A 85 -13.83 -1.37 -8.48
N PHE A 86 -13.94 -0.48 -7.49
CA PHE A 86 -12.78 0.19 -6.89
C PHE A 86 -11.93 -0.75 -6.05
N ALA A 87 -12.54 -1.67 -5.30
CA ALA A 87 -11.80 -2.67 -4.53
C ALA A 87 -11.00 -3.61 -5.44
N LEU A 88 -11.56 -4.01 -6.59
CA LEU A 88 -10.85 -4.83 -7.57
C LEU A 88 -9.74 -4.04 -8.27
N ALA A 89 -10.01 -2.82 -8.70
CA ALA A 89 -9.00 -1.96 -9.30
C ALA A 89 -7.80 -1.75 -8.35
N ASP A 90 -8.08 -1.54 -7.06
CA ASP A 90 -7.07 -1.48 -6.01
C ASP A 90 -6.26 -2.78 -5.94
N ALA A 91 -6.93 -3.94 -5.83
CA ALA A 91 -6.26 -5.24 -5.77
C ALA A 91 -5.32 -5.49 -6.97
N TYR A 92 -5.72 -5.12 -8.20
CA TYR A 92 -4.84 -5.21 -9.37
C TYR A 92 -3.67 -4.24 -9.30
N ALA A 93 -3.92 -2.99 -8.90
CA ALA A 93 -2.88 -1.98 -8.76
C ALA A 93 -1.81 -2.41 -7.75
N ARG A 94 -2.20 -3.06 -6.64
CA ARG A 94 -1.28 -3.61 -5.64
C ARG A 94 -0.31 -4.62 -6.21
N LEU A 95 -0.77 -5.51 -7.10
CA LEU A 95 0.12 -6.47 -7.76
C LEU A 95 1.14 -5.77 -8.68
N VAL A 96 0.73 -4.70 -9.34
CA VAL A 96 1.64 -3.86 -10.14
C VAL A 96 2.65 -3.15 -9.25
N VAL A 97 2.20 -2.55 -8.13
CA VAL A 97 3.07 -1.89 -7.14
C VAL A 97 4.06 -2.89 -6.55
N ALA A 98 3.63 -4.10 -6.19
CA ALA A 98 4.49 -5.17 -5.71
C ALA A 98 5.60 -5.50 -6.71
N ALA A 99 5.25 -5.66 -7.99
CA ALA A 99 6.21 -5.92 -9.06
C ALA A 99 7.20 -4.78 -9.25
N LEU A 100 6.74 -3.52 -9.17
CA LEU A 100 7.61 -2.34 -9.24
C LEU A 100 8.58 -2.27 -8.06
N ILE A 101 8.11 -2.56 -6.84
CA ILE A 101 8.98 -2.60 -5.66
C ILE A 101 10.06 -3.67 -5.83
N VAL A 102 9.69 -4.88 -6.26
CA VAL A 102 10.66 -5.95 -6.53
C VAL A 102 11.69 -5.52 -7.58
N TYR A 103 11.24 -4.87 -8.66
CA TYR A 103 12.12 -4.33 -9.69
C TYR A 103 13.13 -3.31 -9.11
N TRP A 104 12.69 -2.39 -8.25
CA TRP A 104 13.58 -1.41 -7.63
C TRP A 104 14.53 -2.02 -6.60
N ILE A 105 14.09 -3.02 -5.83
CA ILE A 105 14.99 -3.80 -4.96
C ILE A 105 16.09 -4.46 -5.79
N TRP A 106 15.74 -5.04 -6.95
CA TRP A 106 16.71 -5.64 -7.85
C TRP A 106 17.74 -4.63 -8.40
N LEU A 107 17.34 -3.37 -8.59
CA LEU A 107 18.22 -2.26 -8.98
C LEU A 107 19.00 -1.63 -7.80
N GLY A 108 18.87 -2.16 -6.59
CA GLY A 108 19.64 -1.72 -5.42
C GLY A 108 18.88 -0.84 -4.43
N ALA A 109 17.55 -0.73 -4.53
CA ALA A 109 16.76 -0.18 -3.43
C ALA A 109 16.82 -1.10 -2.20
N THR A 110 16.54 -0.55 -1.02
CA THR A 110 16.66 -1.31 0.23
C THR A 110 15.79 -2.58 0.25
N PRO A 111 16.34 -3.74 0.68
CA PRO A 111 15.56 -4.97 0.84
C PRO A 111 14.42 -4.88 1.86
N VAL A 112 14.44 -3.89 2.77
CA VAL A 112 13.34 -3.61 3.71
C VAL A 112 12.02 -3.39 2.97
N LEU A 113 12.07 -2.91 1.72
CA LEU A 113 10.88 -2.75 0.89
C LEU A 113 10.17 -4.07 0.57
N ALA A 114 10.82 -5.23 0.74
CA ALA A 114 10.17 -6.53 0.60
C ALA A 114 9.00 -6.73 1.59
N ALA A 115 9.05 -6.07 2.76
CA ALA A 115 7.92 -6.05 3.68
C ALA A 115 6.67 -5.42 3.03
N PHE A 116 6.85 -4.35 2.25
CA PHE A 116 5.76 -3.72 1.50
C PHE A 116 5.26 -4.62 0.37
N VAL A 117 6.13 -5.35 -0.32
CA VAL A 117 5.71 -6.36 -1.32
C VAL A 117 4.75 -7.37 -0.68
N VAL A 118 5.07 -7.85 0.52
CA VAL A 118 4.19 -8.77 1.26
C VAL A 118 2.85 -8.10 1.57
N THR A 119 2.84 -6.86 2.05
CA THR A 119 1.57 -6.16 2.32
C THR A 119 0.73 -5.96 1.06
N GLU A 120 1.35 -5.67 -0.09
CA GLU A 120 0.64 -5.51 -1.36
C GLU A 120 -0.02 -6.82 -1.81
N ILE A 121 0.72 -7.93 -1.77
CA ILE A 121 0.21 -9.24 -2.18
C ILE A 121 -0.90 -9.70 -1.23
N VAL A 122 -0.66 -9.60 0.08
CA VAL A 122 -1.65 -9.98 1.10
C VAL A 122 -2.91 -9.12 0.97
N GLY A 123 -2.77 -7.81 0.79
CA GLY A 123 -3.89 -6.89 0.59
C GLY A 123 -4.71 -7.23 -0.67
N ALA A 124 -4.04 -7.49 -1.80
CA ALA A 124 -4.70 -7.90 -3.03
C ALA A 124 -5.50 -9.20 -2.83
N LEU A 125 -4.85 -10.23 -2.26
CA LEU A 125 -5.48 -11.52 -1.99
C LEU A 125 -6.64 -11.39 -1.01
N TYR A 126 -6.51 -10.58 0.04
CA TYR A 126 -7.55 -10.36 1.05
C TYR A 126 -8.87 -9.86 0.44
N VAL A 127 -8.77 -8.96 -0.55
CA VAL A 127 -9.93 -8.41 -1.26
C VAL A 127 -10.56 -9.46 -2.18
N VAL A 128 -9.77 -10.24 -2.92
CA VAL A 128 -10.29 -11.19 -3.92
C VAL A 128 -10.60 -12.58 -3.37
N TRP A 129 -10.19 -12.88 -2.13
CA TRP A 129 -10.31 -14.23 -1.57
C TRP A 129 -11.77 -14.70 -1.53
N PRO A 130 -12.09 -15.88 -2.12
CA PRO A 130 -13.44 -16.44 -2.08
C PRO A 130 -13.88 -16.71 -0.64
N ARG A 131 -14.88 -15.99 -0.17
CA ARG A 131 -15.54 -16.25 1.11
C ARG A 131 -16.75 -17.15 0.89
N ARG A 132 -16.89 -18.19 1.72
CA ARG A 132 -18.10 -19.03 1.74
C ARG A 132 -19.26 -18.18 2.29
N PRO A 133 -20.48 -18.30 1.75
CA PRO A 133 -21.64 -17.65 2.35
C PRO A 133 -21.79 -18.16 3.79
N ASN A 134 -22.02 -17.25 4.74
CA ASN A 134 -22.30 -17.64 6.11
C ASN A 134 -23.55 -18.52 6.10
N SER A 135 -23.41 -19.78 6.48
CA SER A 135 -24.54 -20.69 6.73
C SER A 135 -25.20 -20.33 8.07
N ALA A 136 -25.71 -19.11 8.16
CA ALA A 136 -26.60 -18.68 9.21
C ALA A 136 -27.91 -18.27 8.53
N ALA A 137 -28.71 -19.31 8.26
CA ALA A 137 -30.15 -19.22 8.04
C ALA A 137 -30.85 -19.07 9.40
#